data_AF-A0A7X8MZU3-F1
#
_entry.id   AF-A0A7X8MZU3-F1
#
_cell.length_a   1.000
_cell.length_b   1.000
_cell.length_c   1.000
_cell.angle_alpha   90.00
_cell.angle_beta   90.00
_cell.angle_gamma   90.00
#
_symmetry.space_group_name_H-M   'P 1'
#
loop_
_entity.id
_entity.type
_entity.pdbx_description
1 polymer ?
#
loop_
_entity_poly.entity_id
_entity_poly.type
_entity_poly.pdbx_seq_one_letter_code
_entity_poly.pdbx_strand_id
1 'polypeptide(L)'
;MHPTEIIELMIVGGIIVSILIITIFLKAKWRKTGWLLALLIFASYCIFFVARPFWIDAQIEKKVNLLIPYLEEHYPNEEWTISTVPHREDGFKHRNPYYIGVVFESEPDVTYDYWVESKDNIYQISFLTNKRLEELEHVE
;
A
#
# COMPACT_ATOMS: atom_id res chain seq x y z
N MET A 1 -1.08 -12.24 -10.92
CA MET A 1 -2.18 -11.87 -10.02
C MET A 1 -1.88 -12.46 -8.67
N HIS A 2 -1.84 -11.64 -7.63
CA HIS A 2 -1.62 -12.14 -6.27
C HIS A 2 -2.83 -12.98 -5.83
N PRO A 3 -2.66 -14.06 -5.03
CA PRO A 3 -3.79 -14.88 -4.58
C PRO A 3 -4.94 -14.05 -3.96
N THR A 4 -4.61 -12.96 -3.28
CA THR A 4 -5.62 -12.05 -2.69
C THR A 4 -6.44 -11.30 -3.75
N GLU A 5 -5.84 -10.85 -4.84
CA GLU A 5 -6.55 -10.17 -5.94
C GLU A 5 -7.53 -11.13 -6.62
N ILE A 6 -7.14 -12.41 -6.76
CA ILE A 6 -8.00 -13.46 -7.31
C ILE A 6 -9.20 -13.71 -6.39
N ILE A 7 -8.97 -13.79 -5.08
CA ILE A 7 -10.04 -13.96 -4.09
C ILE A 7 -11.00 -12.76 -4.10
N GLU A 8 -10.47 -11.53 -4.12
CA GLU A 8 -11.29 -10.32 -4.22
C GLU A 8 -12.15 -10.32 -5.49
N LEU A 9 -11.56 -10.67 -6.64
CA LEU A 9 -12.28 -10.76 -7.90
C LEU A 9 -13.37 -11.84 -7.87
N MET A 10 -13.09 -13.00 -7.26
CA MET A 10 -14.08 -14.07 -7.10
C MET A 10 -15.25 -13.64 -6.22
N ILE A 11 -14.98 -12.91 -5.13
CA ILE A 11 -16.03 -12.40 -4.23
C ILE A 11 -16.89 -11.37 -4.95
N VAL A 12 -16.28 -10.35 -5.56
CA VAL A 12 -17.01 -9.28 -6.25
C VAL A 12 -17.77 -9.83 -7.46
N GLY A 13 -17.12 -10.70 -8.25
CA GLY A 13 -17.76 -11.41 -9.35
C GLY A 13 -18.95 -12.26 -8.89
N GLY A 14 -18.79 -12.99 -7.79
CA GLY A 14 -19.86 -13.77 -7.17
C GLY A 14 -21.05 -12.92 -6.74
N ILE A 15 -20.81 -11.75 -6.14
CA ILE A 15 -21.85 -10.78 -5.77
C ILE A 15 -22.61 -10.29 -7.01
N ILE A 16 -21.88 -9.88 -8.05
CA ILE A 16 -22.48 -9.39 -9.30
C ILE A 16 -23.32 -10.49 -9.96
N VAL A 17 -22.78 -11.70 -10.11
CA VAL A 17 -23.51 -12.83 -10.69
C VAL A 17 -24.75 -13.16 -9.87
N SER A 18 -24.66 -13.15 -8.53
CA SER A 18 -25.81 -13.39 -7.66
C SER A 18 -26.90 -12.34 -7.86
N ILE A 19 -26.53 -11.06 -7.97
CA ILE A 19 -27.47 -9.96 -8.25
C ILE A 19 -28.14 -10.19 -9.61
N LEU A 20 -27.38 -10.57 -10.64
CA LEU A 20 -27.92 -10.84 -11.97
C LEU A 20 -28.89 -12.03 -11.96
N ILE A 21 -28.56 -13.13 -11.27
CA ILE A 21 -29.44 -14.29 -11.12
C ILE A 21 -30.75 -13.90 -10.41
N ILE A 22 -30.67 -13.21 -9.26
CA ILE A 22 -31.84 -12.74 -8.51
C ILE A 22 -32.70 -11.81 -9.39
N THR A 23 -32.05 -10.96 -10.17
CA THR A 23 -32.71 -10.03 -11.10
C THR A 23 -33.53 -10.76 -12.16
N ILE A 24 -33.09 -11.93 -12.65
CA ILE A 24 -33.86 -12.71 -13.64
C ILE A 24 -35.20 -13.18 -13.06
N PHE A 25 -35.26 -13.56 -11.78
CA PHE A 25 -36.49 -14.03 -11.13
C PHE A 25 -37.46 -12.89 -10.72
N LEU A 26 -37.01 -11.64 -10.73
CA LEU A 26 -37.83 -10.48 -10.35
C LEU A 26 -38.80 -10.04 -11.48
N LYS A 27 -39.91 -9.37 -11.10
CA LYS A 27 -40.88 -8.80 -12.07
C LYS A 27 -40.22 -7.75 -12.96
N ALA A 28 -40.70 -7.59 -14.19
CA ALA A 28 -40.10 -6.73 -15.24
C ALA A 28 -39.74 -5.29 -14.80
N LYS A 29 -40.52 -4.68 -13.90
CA LYS A 29 -40.22 -3.35 -13.34
C LYS A 29 -38.96 -3.35 -12.44
N TRP A 30 -38.75 -4.41 -11.67
CA TRP A 30 -37.60 -4.58 -10.77
C TRP A 30 -36.36 -5.10 -11.50
N ARG A 31 -36.53 -5.76 -12.64
CA ARG A 31 -35.41 -6.22 -13.48
C ARG A 31 -34.48 -5.08 -13.85
N LYS A 32 -35.03 -3.96 -14.35
CA LYS A 32 -34.23 -2.79 -14.77
C LYS A 32 -33.40 -2.22 -13.63
N THR A 33 -33.97 -2.15 -12.42
CA THR A 33 -33.26 -1.69 -11.22
C THR A 33 -32.12 -2.63 -10.85
N GLY A 34 -32.33 -3.95 -10.93
CA GLY A 34 -31.28 -4.93 -10.65
C GLY A 34 -30.10 -4.86 -11.63
N TRP A 35 -30.37 -4.69 -12.93
CA TRP A 35 -29.32 -4.47 -13.93
C TRP A 35 -28.54 -3.18 -13.68
N LEU A 36 -29.23 -2.09 -13.35
CA LEU A 36 -28.60 -0.81 -13.04
C LEU A 36 -27.73 -0.91 -11.79
N LEU A 37 -28.19 -1.62 -10.76
CA LEU A 37 -27.42 -1.86 -9.54
C LEU A 37 -26.16 -2.69 -9.82
N ALA A 38 -26.28 -3.78 -10.59
CA ALA A 38 -25.13 -4.60 -10.98
C ALA A 38 -24.08 -3.79 -11.76
N LEU A 39 -24.53 -2.95 -12.69
CA LEU A 39 -23.66 -2.06 -13.45
C LEU A 39 -22.96 -1.03 -12.57
N LEU A 40 -23.68 -0.45 -11.61
CA LEU A 40 -23.13 0.53 -10.67
C LEU A 40 -22.06 -0.11 -9.77
N ILE A 41 -22.32 -1.31 -9.25
CA ILE A 41 -21.35 -2.07 -8.44
C ILE A 41 -20.10 -2.37 -9.27
N PHE A 42 -20.27 -2.87 -10.49
CA PHE A 42 -19.15 -3.16 -11.38
C PHE A 42 -18.32 -1.91 -11.68
N ALA A 43 -18.97 -0.80 -12.04
CA ALA A 43 -18.29 0.46 -12.29
C ALA A 43 -17.54 0.98 -11.07
N SER A 44 -18.15 0.89 -9.88
CA SER A 44 -17.50 1.28 -8.62
C SER A 44 -16.26 0.43 -8.32
N TYR A 45 -16.31 -0.87 -8.61
CA TYR A 45 -15.18 -1.77 -8.44
C TYR A 45 -14.04 -1.44 -9.41
N CYS A 46 -14.35 -1.17 -10.68
CA CYS A 46 -13.36 -0.72 -11.65
C CYS A 46 -12.68 0.59 -11.21
N ILE A 47 -13.47 1.57 -10.76
CA ILE A 47 -12.94 2.85 -10.25
C ILE A 47 -12.03 2.60 -9.05
N PHE A 48 -12.47 1.78 -8.09
CA PHE A 48 -11.66 1.45 -6.91
C PHE A 48 -10.32 0.83 -7.30
N PHE A 49 -10.32 -0.14 -8.22
CA PHE A 49 -9.10 -0.81 -8.68
C PHE A 49 -8.13 0.16 -9.36
N VAL A 50 -8.64 1.08 -10.19
CA VAL A 50 -7.82 2.11 -10.86
C VAL A 50 -7.32 3.17 -9.87
N ALA A 51 -8.15 3.58 -8.91
CA ALA A 51 -7.81 4.64 -7.95
C ALA A 51 -6.86 4.17 -6.84
N ARG A 52 -6.92 2.90 -6.45
CA ARG A 52 -6.10 2.30 -5.38
C ARG A 52 -4.59 2.61 -5.49
N PRO A 53 -3.91 2.39 -6.64
CA PRO A 53 -2.48 2.70 -6.74
C PRO A 53 -2.16 4.19 -6.55
N PHE A 54 -3.05 5.10 -6.95
CA PHE A 54 -2.85 6.54 -6.73
C PHE A 54 -3.08 6.92 -5.26
N TRP A 55 -4.04 6.27 -4.61
CA TRP A 55 -4.27 6.45 -3.18
C TRP A 55 -3.06 5.99 -2.36
N ILE A 56 -2.43 4.87 -2.74
CA ILE A 56 -1.22 4.35 -2.10
C ILE A 56 -0.07 5.35 -2.26
N ASP A 57 0.20 5.86 -3.47
CA ASP A 57 1.22 6.89 -3.71
C ASP A 57 1.03 8.09 -2.77
N ALA A 58 -0.19 8.63 -2.70
CA ALA A 58 -0.49 9.80 -1.87
C ALA A 58 -0.27 9.53 -0.37
N GLN A 59 -0.54 8.31 0.10
CA GLN A 59 -0.26 7.91 1.47
C GLN A 59 1.25 7.77 1.73
N ILE A 60 2.00 7.22 0.77
CA ILE A 60 3.47 7.11 0.88
C ILE A 60 4.08 8.51 0.94
N GLU A 61 3.71 9.41 0.03
CA GLU A 61 4.19 10.80 0.00
C GLU A 61 3.91 11.50 1.33
N LYS A 62 2.69 11.36 1.86
CA LYS A 62 2.32 11.91 3.17
C LYS A 62 3.21 11.37 4.30
N LYS A 63 3.49 10.06 4.30
CA LYS A 63 4.34 9.42 5.32
C LYS A 63 5.80 9.85 5.20
N VAL A 64 6.33 9.96 3.99
CA VAL A 64 7.68 10.50 3.72
C VAL A 64 7.80 11.92 4.25
N ASN A 65 6.81 12.78 3.99
CA ASN A 65 6.79 14.16 4.50
C ASN A 65 6.71 14.25 6.03
N LEU A 66 6.23 13.21 6.72
CA LEU A 66 6.27 13.13 8.19
C LEU A 66 7.60 12.56 8.69
N LEU A 67 8.25 11.68 7.92
CA LEU A 67 9.53 11.07 8.28
C LEU A 67 10.70 12.04 8.17
N ILE A 68 10.71 12.91 7.16
CA ILE A 68 11.78 13.90 6.95
C ILE A 68 12.07 14.71 8.22
N PRO A 69 11.11 15.43 8.84
CA PRO A 69 11.40 16.20 10.04
C PRO A 69 11.83 15.34 11.24
N TYR A 70 11.39 14.09 11.31
CA TYR A 70 11.84 13.16 12.35
C TYR A 70 13.32 12.83 12.20
N LEU A 71 13.78 12.54 10.98
CA LEU A 71 15.19 12.25 10.69
C LEU A 71 16.05 13.50 10.91
N GLU A 72 15.58 14.68 10.52
CA GLU A 72 16.27 15.96 10.78
C GLU A 72 16.46 16.23 12.28
N GLU A 73 15.48 15.87 13.11
CA GLU A 73 15.54 16.06 14.56
C GLU A 73 16.44 15.02 15.25
N HIS A 74 16.36 13.75 14.84
CA HIS A 74 17.07 12.65 15.50
C HIS A 74 18.51 12.49 15.02
N TYR A 75 18.79 12.79 13.76
CA TYR A 75 20.10 12.62 13.12
C TYR A 75 20.58 13.91 12.44
N PRO A 76 20.69 15.05 13.16
CA PRO A 76 20.89 16.38 12.56
C PRO A 76 22.23 16.58 11.84
N ASN A 77 23.19 15.68 12.02
CA ASN A 77 24.52 15.75 11.40
C ASN A 77 24.75 14.65 10.35
N GLU A 78 23.73 13.85 10.05
CA GLU A 78 23.78 12.82 9.03
C GLU A 78 23.15 13.32 7.74
N GLU A 79 23.54 12.70 6.63
CA GLU A 79 22.82 12.81 5.37
C GLU A 79 22.14 11.47 5.10
N TRP A 80 20.94 11.49 4.52
CA TRP A 80 20.19 10.26 4.26
C TRP A 80 19.44 10.32 2.94
N THR A 81 19.28 9.15 2.34
CA THR A 81 18.43 8.95 1.15
C THR A 81 17.22 8.11 1.52
N ILE A 82 16.04 8.59 1.10
CA ILE A 82 14.78 7.87 1.26
C ILE A 82 14.49 7.06 -0.01
N SER A 83 14.14 5.80 0.18
CA SER A 83 13.66 4.89 -0.85
C SER A 83 12.27 4.36 -0.46
N THR A 84 11.39 4.23 -1.44
CA THR A 84 10.05 3.68 -1.23
C THR A 84 9.90 2.39 -2.02
N VAL A 85 9.03 1.50 -1.57
CA VAL A 85 8.78 0.24 -2.27
C VAL A 85 8.08 0.54 -3.61
N PRO A 86 8.62 0.11 -4.76
CA PRO A 86 8.00 0.32 -6.07
C PRO A 86 6.82 -0.65 -6.26
N HIS A 87 5.74 -0.41 -5.52
CA HIS A 87 4.60 -1.33 -5.36
C HIS A 87 3.77 -1.57 -6.63
N ARG A 88 4.03 -0.81 -7.69
CA ARG A 88 3.42 -0.99 -9.03
C ARG A 88 4.19 -1.97 -9.89
N GLU A 89 5.47 -2.19 -9.59
CA GLU A 89 6.35 -3.08 -10.34
C GLU A 89 6.10 -4.54 -9.99
N ASP A 90 6.21 -5.40 -11.00
CA ASP A 90 6.15 -6.84 -10.78
C ASP A 90 7.35 -7.31 -9.96
N GLY A 91 7.08 -8.15 -8.97
CA GLY A 91 8.09 -8.59 -7.98
C GLY A 91 7.96 -7.91 -6.63
N PHE A 92 7.37 -6.71 -6.54
CA PHE A 92 7.26 -5.97 -5.27
C PHE A 92 5.88 -6.03 -4.61
N LYS A 93 4.90 -6.66 -5.27
CA LYS A 93 3.51 -6.80 -4.78
C LYS A 93 3.37 -7.56 -3.45
N HIS A 94 4.38 -8.35 -3.08
CA HIS A 94 4.42 -9.06 -1.80
C HIS A 94 4.95 -8.19 -0.64
N ARG A 95 5.59 -7.06 -0.96
CA ARG A 95 6.13 -6.13 0.04
C ARG A 95 5.07 -5.11 0.43
N ASN A 96 5.11 -4.66 1.68
CA ASN A 96 4.23 -3.62 2.15
C ASN A 96 4.63 -2.29 1.49
N PRO A 97 3.73 -1.63 0.72
CA PRO A 97 4.06 -0.37 0.03
C PRO A 97 4.38 0.78 0.98
N TYR A 98 3.98 0.67 2.25
CA TYR A 98 4.14 1.74 3.24
C TYR A 98 5.44 1.67 4.03
N TYR A 99 6.32 0.71 3.72
CA TYR A 99 7.66 0.68 4.30
C TYR A 99 8.53 1.71 3.57
N ILE A 100 9.20 2.55 4.36
CA ILE A 100 10.05 3.61 3.86
C ILE A 100 11.48 3.26 4.26
N GLY A 101 12.31 2.92 3.28
CA GLY A 101 13.71 2.59 3.50
C GLY A 101 14.55 3.86 3.58
N VAL A 102 15.37 3.98 4.61
CA VAL A 102 16.30 5.08 4.84
C VAL A 102 17.71 4.52 4.80
N VAL A 103 18.58 5.16 4.01
CA VAL A 103 20.00 4.82 3.94
C VAL A 103 20.77 6.05 4.40
N PHE A 104 21.53 5.93 5.49
CA PHE A 104 22.41 6.99 5.98
C PHE A 104 23.72 7.00 5.19
N GLU A 105 24.28 8.18 4.94
CA GLU A 105 25.54 8.31 4.18
C GLU A 105 26.73 7.73 4.92
N SER A 106 26.74 7.78 6.26
CA SER A 106 27.72 7.09 7.10
C SER A 106 27.61 5.56 6.99
N GLU A 107 26.42 5.05 6.67
CA GLU A 107 26.14 3.62 6.54
C GLU A 107 25.43 3.23 5.24
N PRO A 108 26.09 3.38 4.07
CA PRO A 108 25.44 3.25 2.77
C PRO A 108 25.04 1.81 2.41
N ASP A 109 25.62 0.81 3.11
CA ASP A 109 25.34 -0.61 2.91
C ASP A 109 24.13 -1.12 3.73
N VAL A 110 23.47 -0.23 4.47
CA VAL A 110 22.35 -0.58 5.36
C VAL A 110 21.12 0.23 5.01
N THR A 111 20.01 -0.48 4.80
CA THR A 111 18.69 0.15 4.62
C THR A 111 17.85 -0.09 5.86
N TYR A 112 17.46 0.98 6.53
CA TYR A 112 16.59 0.99 7.69
C TYR A 112 15.14 1.20 7.25
N ASP A 113 14.27 0.23 7.50
CA ASP A 113 12.85 0.35 7.15
C ASP A 113 12.09 1.02 8.30
N TYR A 114 11.43 2.13 8.01
CA TYR A 114 10.60 2.89 8.94
C TYR A 114 9.11 2.65 8.74
N TRP A 115 8.39 2.62 9.85
CA TRP A 115 6.93 2.69 9.88
C TRP A 115 6.47 4.03 10.44
N VAL A 116 5.69 4.75 9.64
CA VAL A 116 5.17 6.07 9.98
C VAL A 116 3.66 5.98 10.17
N GLU A 117 3.18 5.91 11.41
CA GLU A 117 1.74 5.90 11.68
C GLU A 117 1.18 7.33 11.77
N SER A 118 1.88 8.20 12.50
CA SER A 118 1.53 9.61 12.69
C SER A 118 2.80 10.42 12.97
N LYS A 119 2.67 11.75 13.13
CA LYS A 119 3.82 12.61 13.43
C LYS A 119 4.55 12.20 14.73
N ASP A 120 3.80 11.73 15.72
CA ASP A 120 4.32 11.38 17.05
C ASP A 120 4.58 9.87 17.19
N ASN A 121 4.33 9.09 16.13
CA ASN A 121 4.53 7.63 16.14
C ASN A 121 5.24 7.19 14.86
N ILE A 122 6.57 7.29 14.91
CA ILE A 122 7.52 6.90 13.88
C ILE A 122 8.56 6.02 14.56
N TYR A 123 8.82 4.85 14.00
CA TYR A 123 9.78 3.91 14.54
C TYR A 123 10.35 3.01 13.45
N GLN A 124 11.56 2.53 13.68
CA GLN A 124 12.19 1.52 12.84
C GLN A 124 11.52 0.14 13.03
N ILE A 125 11.25 -0.56 11.93
CA ILE A 125 10.62 -1.90 11.95
C ILE A 125 11.54 -3.03 11.49
N SER A 126 12.48 -2.72 10.60
CA SER A 126 13.45 -3.69 10.10
C SER A 126 14.69 -2.97 9.57
N PHE A 127 15.70 -3.75 9.24
CA PHE A 127 16.87 -3.29 8.53
C PHE A 127 17.34 -4.39 7.58
N LEU A 128 17.92 -3.99 6.45
CA LEU A 128 18.49 -4.88 5.44
C LEU A 128 19.99 -4.60 5.35
N THR A 129 20.81 -5.60 5.68
CA THR A 129 22.27 -5.49 5.70
C THR A 129 22.93 -6.87 5.61
N ASN A 130 24.18 -6.89 5.16
CA ASN A 130 25.09 -8.03 5.28
C ASN A 130 26.03 -7.95 6.50
N LYS A 131 26.02 -6.82 7.22
CA LYS A 131 26.81 -6.59 8.42
C LYS A 131 26.21 -7.28 9.64
N ARG A 132 27.00 -7.40 10.71
CA ARG A 132 26.50 -7.90 11.99
C ARG A 132 25.72 -6.81 12.72
N LEU A 133 24.78 -7.23 13.58
CA LEU A 133 23.97 -6.30 14.38
C LEU A 133 24.82 -5.33 15.22
N GLU A 134 25.96 -5.80 15.74
CA GLU A 134 26.89 -5.01 16.57
C GLU A 134 27.61 -3.91 15.78
N GLU A 135 27.58 -3.97 14.45
CA GLU A 135 28.25 -3.03 13.54
C GLU A 135 27.29 -1.94 13.03
N LEU A 136 26.00 -1.99 13.41
CA LEU A 136 24.98 -1.05 12.97
C LEU A 136 24.97 0.19 13.85
N GLU A 137 25.06 1.37 13.22
CA GLU A 137 25.22 2.62 13.95
C GLU A 137 23.88 3.30 14.28
N HIS A 138 22.83 3.01 13.50
CA HIS A 138 21.55 3.71 13.55
C HIS A 138 20.37 2.81 13.92
N VAL A 139 20.62 1.67 14.59
CA VAL A 139 19.54 0.79 15.06
C VAL A 139 18.88 1.36 16.32
N GLU A 140 17.55 1.47 16.31
CA GLU A 140 16.72 1.94 17.44
C GLU A 140 16.39 0.86 18.49
#